data_AF-A0A959VSN6-F1
#
_entry.id   AF-A0A959VSN6-F1
#
_cell.length_a   1.000
_cell.length_b   1.000
_cell.length_c   1.000
_cell.angle_alpha   90.00
_cell.angle_beta   90.00
_cell.angle_gamma   90.00
#
_symmetry.space_group_name_H-M   'P 1'
#
loop_
_entity.id
_entity.type
_entity.pdbx_description
1 polymer ?
#
loop_
_entity_poly.entity_id
_entity_poly.type
_entity_poly.pdbx_seq_one_letter_code
_entity_poly.pdbx_strand_id
1 'polypeptide(L)'
;APDHLADVAEAVAWISRNIRRYGGDPDRLILIGHSSGGQMVNLVGTNPAWVRGRWMSPAQILGVVSLDSDTFDVRSEADPATSTASFSRRTSFWQVFGTPAEEAADPRWDSQSPLLSADPSDPPFLFITQSARPARIASSSEMASKLGQDPDTSVVPVPYDHDGINTALGSAGDSSQETARVSQFMEQLVNSAGSAGVRITRRPAGRVVVKVKRRATRKATKKAMRNVRRKVAFRFEGKGRARGLQCRIDGAKFSRCRSPKSYRLKPGKHTFRVRALYPSGRPGDERKLTFRIVARVRR
;
A
#
# COMPACT_ATOMS: atom_id res chain seq x y z
N ALA A 1 28.68 -6.18 6.78
CA ALA A 1 28.38 -4.76 7.06
C ALA A 1 27.03 -4.66 7.78
N PRO A 2 26.79 -3.66 8.65
CA PRO A 2 25.46 -3.44 9.23
C PRO A 2 24.46 -3.17 8.11
N ASP A 3 23.37 -3.93 8.12
CA ASP A 3 22.34 -3.92 7.08
C ASP A 3 21.36 -2.78 7.35
N HIS A 4 21.82 -1.55 7.15
CA HIS A 4 21.06 -0.31 7.35
C HIS A 4 19.71 -0.34 6.61
N LEU A 5 19.65 -1.02 5.47
CA LEU A 5 18.41 -1.27 4.75
C LEU A 5 17.49 -2.26 5.45
N ALA A 6 18.01 -3.33 6.06
CA ALA A 6 17.21 -4.22 6.88
C ALA A 6 16.59 -3.50 8.09
N ASP A 7 17.28 -2.51 8.67
CA ASP A 7 16.74 -1.69 9.75
C ASP A 7 15.59 -0.79 9.27
N VAL A 8 15.77 -0.09 8.14
CA VAL A 8 14.70 0.72 7.55
C VAL A 8 13.52 -0.15 7.13
N ALA A 9 13.77 -1.29 6.50
CA ALA A 9 12.72 -2.24 6.14
C ALA A 9 11.97 -2.75 7.39
N GLU A 10 12.66 -2.97 8.51
CA GLU A 10 12.01 -3.34 9.77
C GLU A 10 11.19 -2.20 10.37
N ALA A 11 11.70 -0.97 10.31
CA ALA A 11 10.99 0.21 10.79
C ALA A 11 9.68 0.41 10.00
N VAL A 12 9.72 0.31 8.67
CA VAL A 12 8.52 0.38 7.82
C VAL A 12 7.55 -0.75 8.14
N ALA A 13 8.05 -1.98 8.34
CA ALA A 13 7.22 -3.11 8.74
C ALA A 13 6.59 -2.90 10.13
N TRP A 14 7.31 -2.32 11.09
CA TRP A 14 6.79 -1.97 12.40
C TRP A 14 5.68 -0.92 12.30
N ILE A 15 5.85 0.12 11.47
CA ILE A 15 4.82 1.13 11.19
C ILE A 15 3.58 0.44 10.62
N SER A 16 3.73 -0.39 9.58
CA SER A 16 2.62 -1.18 9.03
C SER A 16 1.88 -1.97 10.12
N ARG A 17 2.62 -2.52 11.10
CA ARG A 17 2.02 -3.32 12.15
C ARG A 17 1.27 -2.49 13.18
N ASN A 18 1.74 -1.29 13.50
CA ASN A 18 1.33 -0.55 14.70
C ASN A 18 0.57 0.76 14.42
N ILE A 19 0.69 1.36 13.23
CA ILE A 19 0.26 2.74 12.98
C ILE A 19 -1.25 2.98 13.18
N ARG A 20 -2.09 1.93 13.07
CA ARG A 20 -3.54 2.04 13.39
C ARG A 20 -3.80 2.56 14.81
N ARG A 21 -2.91 2.26 15.77
CA ARG A 21 -3.02 2.73 17.16
C ARG A 21 -2.77 4.22 17.31
N TYR A 22 -2.09 4.81 16.32
CA TYR A 22 -1.72 6.22 16.26
C TYR A 22 -2.61 6.99 15.26
N GLY A 23 -3.71 6.38 14.78
CA GLY A 23 -4.64 7.00 13.83
C GLY A 23 -4.24 6.89 12.36
N GLY A 24 -3.08 6.31 12.02
CA GLY A 24 -2.67 6.12 10.62
C GLY A 24 -3.24 4.85 9.99
N ASP A 25 -3.26 4.83 8.66
CA ASP A 25 -3.73 3.70 7.87
C ASP A 25 -2.55 2.86 7.37
N PRO A 26 -2.40 1.59 7.80
CA PRO A 26 -1.25 0.76 7.43
C PRO A 26 -1.26 0.36 5.95
N ASP A 27 -2.36 0.58 5.24
CA ASP A 27 -2.50 0.27 3.81
C ASP A 27 -2.21 1.47 2.90
N ARG A 28 -1.77 2.59 3.50
CA ARG A 28 -1.43 3.86 2.85
C ARG A 28 -0.14 4.44 3.45
N LEU A 29 1.02 3.93 3.02
CA LEU A 29 2.33 4.40 3.46
C LEU A 29 2.97 5.26 2.37
N ILE A 30 3.62 6.36 2.75
CA ILE A 30 4.47 7.16 1.85
C ILE A 30 5.83 7.24 2.53
N LEU A 31 6.90 6.97 1.77
CA LEU A 31 8.26 7.02 2.28
C LEU A 31 8.91 8.33 1.84
N ILE A 32 9.60 9.00 2.76
CA ILE A 32 10.33 10.24 2.48
C ILE A 32 11.72 10.07 3.08
N GLY A 33 12.75 10.39 2.31
CA GLY A 33 14.12 10.27 2.76
C GLY A 33 15.01 11.31 2.10
N HIS A 34 15.99 11.81 2.85
CA HIS A 34 16.97 12.78 2.38
C HIS A 34 18.36 12.17 2.29
N SER A 35 19.14 12.55 1.27
CA SER A 35 20.53 12.12 1.09
C SER A 35 20.67 10.58 1.09
N SER A 36 21.42 10.01 2.03
CA SER A 36 21.51 8.57 2.28
C SER A 36 20.16 7.96 2.67
N GLY A 37 19.33 8.65 3.46
CA GLY A 37 17.96 8.23 3.72
C GLY A 37 17.09 8.20 2.46
N GLY A 38 17.37 9.09 1.50
CA GLY A 38 16.79 9.09 0.16
C GLY A 38 17.11 7.80 -0.59
N GLN A 39 18.39 7.40 -0.59
CA GLN A 39 18.83 6.13 -1.19
C GLN A 39 18.10 4.94 -0.57
N MET A 40 17.92 4.93 0.75
CA MET A 40 17.27 3.83 1.46
C MET A 40 15.79 3.72 1.10
N VAL A 41 15.04 4.84 1.08
CA VAL A 41 13.64 4.80 0.67
C VAL A 41 13.47 4.49 -0.81
N ASN A 42 14.46 4.85 -1.65
CA ASN A 42 14.46 4.51 -3.06
C ASN A 42 14.60 2.99 -3.26
N LEU A 43 15.55 2.34 -2.58
CA LEU A 43 15.68 0.88 -2.61
C LEU A 43 14.47 0.16 -2.03
N VAL A 44 13.92 0.63 -0.91
CA VAL A 44 12.70 0.02 -0.32
C VAL A 44 11.50 0.18 -1.27
N GLY A 45 11.45 1.29 -2.02
CA GLY A 45 10.42 1.59 -3.00
C GLY A 45 10.51 0.72 -4.25
N THR A 46 11.71 0.48 -4.79
CA THR A 46 11.90 -0.25 -6.06
C THR A 46 12.25 -1.72 -5.91
N ASN A 47 12.74 -2.14 -4.75
CA ASN A 47 13.07 -3.53 -4.51
C ASN A 47 12.12 -4.14 -3.45
N PRO A 48 11.04 -4.81 -3.90
CA PRO A 48 10.06 -5.38 -2.99
C PRO A 48 10.60 -6.51 -2.11
N ALA A 49 11.80 -7.06 -2.40
CA ALA A 49 12.42 -8.08 -1.58
C ALA A 49 12.70 -7.58 -0.15
N TRP A 50 12.98 -6.28 0.04
CA TRP A 50 13.27 -5.70 1.35
C TRP A 50 12.09 -5.78 2.32
N VAL A 51 10.86 -5.65 1.81
CA VAL A 51 9.65 -5.66 2.64
C VAL A 51 8.88 -6.98 2.62
N ARG A 52 9.12 -7.85 1.61
CA ARG A 52 8.51 -9.18 1.54
C ARG A 52 8.96 -10.02 2.73
N GLY A 53 8.04 -10.82 3.28
CA GLY A 53 8.31 -11.68 4.44
C GLY A 53 8.22 -10.97 5.80
N ARG A 54 8.19 -9.62 5.85
CA ARG A 54 8.08 -8.85 7.11
C ARG A 54 6.64 -8.51 7.50
N TRP A 55 5.68 -9.38 7.11
CA TRP A 55 4.24 -9.15 7.26
C TRP A 55 3.74 -7.88 6.56
N MET A 56 4.45 -7.51 5.49
CA MET A 56 4.17 -6.35 4.67
C MET A 56 4.05 -6.76 3.19
N SER A 57 3.19 -6.05 2.48
CA SER A 57 3.10 -6.07 1.03
C SER A 57 3.73 -4.79 0.47
N PRO A 58 4.58 -4.88 -0.57
CA PRO A 58 5.10 -3.69 -1.27
C PRO A 58 3.98 -2.75 -1.71
N ALA A 59 2.83 -3.32 -2.08
CA ALA A 59 1.66 -2.56 -2.46
C ALA A 59 1.10 -1.69 -1.31
N GLN A 60 1.58 -1.74 -0.07
CA GLN A 60 1.18 -0.78 0.97
C GLN A 60 1.86 0.59 0.80
N ILE A 61 3.00 0.64 0.11
CA ILE A 61 3.69 1.88 -0.27
C ILE A 61 2.90 2.50 -1.43
N LEU A 62 2.47 3.75 -1.23
CA LEU A 62 1.74 4.54 -2.22
C LEU A 62 2.68 5.34 -3.10
N GLY A 63 3.83 5.75 -2.57
CA GLY A 63 4.81 6.56 -3.26
C GLY A 63 6.04 6.82 -2.40
N VAL A 64 7.07 7.34 -3.05
CA VAL A 64 8.36 7.71 -2.44
C VAL A 64 8.68 9.17 -2.76
N VAL A 65 9.22 9.90 -1.78
CA VAL A 65 9.78 11.24 -1.98
C VAL A 65 11.28 11.17 -1.68
N SER A 66 12.08 11.33 -2.73
CA SER A 66 13.54 11.30 -2.66
C SER A 66 14.08 12.72 -2.61
N LEU A 67 14.60 13.12 -1.46
CA LEU A 67 15.15 14.46 -1.24
C LEU A 67 16.68 14.40 -1.44
N ASP A 68 17.12 14.89 -2.59
CA ASP A 68 18.52 15.14 -2.95
C ASP A 68 19.47 13.95 -2.77
N SER A 69 19.00 12.77 -3.20
CA SER A 69 19.81 11.56 -3.31
C SER A 69 20.49 11.49 -4.68
N ASP A 70 21.71 10.96 -4.74
CA ASP A 70 22.45 10.67 -5.98
C ASP A 70 22.95 9.23 -6.08
N THR A 71 22.68 8.43 -5.06
CA THR A 71 23.19 7.08 -4.93
C THR A 71 22.19 6.09 -5.55
N PHE A 72 21.88 6.29 -6.83
CA PHE A 72 20.94 5.44 -7.59
C PHE A 72 21.62 4.22 -8.21
N ASP A 73 22.90 4.32 -8.52
CA ASP A 73 23.73 3.22 -8.99
C ASP A 73 25.05 3.20 -8.19
N VAL A 74 25.14 2.26 -7.26
CA VAL A 74 26.32 2.06 -6.42
C VAL A 74 27.49 1.52 -7.23
N ARG A 75 27.25 0.65 -8.24
CA ARG A 75 28.33 0.06 -9.03
C ARG A 75 29.05 1.13 -9.85
N SER A 76 28.31 2.00 -10.52
CA SER A 76 28.90 3.07 -11.34
C SER A 76 29.74 4.05 -10.53
N GLU A 77 29.51 4.14 -9.22
CA GLU A 77 30.24 4.99 -8.28
C GLU A 77 31.37 4.25 -7.54
N ALA A 78 31.27 2.94 -7.35
CA ALA A 78 32.21 2.17 -6.52
C ALA A 78 33.24 1.36 -7.34
N ASP A 79 32.92 0.95 -8.56
CA ASP A 79 33.77 0.06 -9.34
C ASP A 79 35.03 0.77 -9.85
N PRO A 80 36.24 0.37 -9.41
CA PRO A 80 37.48 1.03 -9.84
C PRO A 80 37.78 0.86 -11.33
N ALA A 81 37.19 -0.15 -12.00
CA ALA A 81 37.41 -0.41 -13.42
C ALA A 81 36.56 0.49 -14.34
N THR A 82 35.39 0.92 -13.87
CA THR A 82 34.38 1.60 -14.71
C THR A 82 33.98 2.98 -14.19
N SER A 83 34.17 3.27 -12.90
CA SER A 83 33.73 4.52 -12.29
C SER A 83 34.59 5.72 -12.68
N THR A 84 33.93 6.81 -13.06
CA THR A 84 34.53 8.13 -13.30
C THR A 84 34.64 8.99 -12.04
N ALA A 85 34.16 8.49 -10.89
CA ALA A 85 34.18 9.22 -9.63
C ALA A 85 35.61 9.50 -9.14
N SER A 86 35.77 10.59 -8.36
CA SER A 86 37.05 10.89 -7.73
C SER A 86 37.45 9.77 -6.75
N PHE A 87 38.75 9.61 -6.51
CA PHE A 87 39.24 8.60 -5.56
C PHE A 87 38.56 8.74 -4.18
N SER A 88 38.46 9.98 -3.67
CA SER A 88 37.80 10.25 -2.39
C SER A 88 36.32 9.83 -2.40
N ARG A 89 35.60 10.04 -3.49
CA ARG A 89 34.20 9.62 -3.61
C ARG A 89 34.07 8.09 -3.63
N ARG A 90 34.92 7.40 -4.40
CA ARG A 90 34.95 5.92 -4.41
C ARG A 90 35.24 5.36 -3.03
N THR A 91 36.20 5.92 -2.30
CA THR A 91 36.52 5.47 -0.94
C THR A 91 35.35 5.65 0.02
N SER A 92 34.56 6.72 -0.11
CA SER A 92 33.34 6.89 0.70
C SER A 92 32.29 5.83 0.38
N PHE A 93 32.13 5.43 -0.88
CA PHE A 93 31.22 4.35 -1.27
C PHE A 93 31.69 3.01 -0.71
N TRP A 94 33.00 2.72 -0.75
CA TRP A 94 33.54 1.48 -0.20
C TRP A 94 33.31 1.33 1.31
N GLN A 95 33.31 2.45 2.05
CA GLN A 95 33.00 2.43 3.49
C GLN A 95 31.56 2.03 3.81
N VAL A 96 30.63 2.27 2.89
CA VAL A 96 29.18 2.03 3.09
C VAL A 96 28.75 0.73 2.43
N PHE A 97 29.16 0.51 1.18
CA PHE A 97 28.67 -0.58 0.32
C PHE A 97 29.67 -1.73 0.18
N GLY A 98 30.85 -1.61 0.77
CA GLY A 98 31.92 -2.60 0.70
C GLY A 98 32.99 -2.26 -0.33
N THR A 99 34.22 -2.67 -0.03
CA THR A 99 35.39 -2.55 -0.91
C THR A 99 35.27 -3.45 -2.14
N PRO A 100 36.09 -3.25 -3.19
CA PRO A 100 36.10 -4.14 -4.36
C PRO A 100 36.42 -5.60 -3.99
N ALA A 101 37.24 -5.83 -2.96
CA ALA A 101 37.54 -7.17 -2.46
C ALA A 101 36.32 -7.83 -1.78
N GLU A 102 35.54 -7.05 -1.02
CA GLU A 102 34.30 -7.53 -0.41
C GLU A 102 33.20 -7.77 -1.46
N GLU A 103 33.09 -6.92 -2.47
CA GLU A 103 32.18 -7.12 -3.61
C GLU A 103 32.53 -8.39 -4.40
N ALA A 104 33.82 -8.68 -4.60
CA ALA A 104 34.25 -9.91 -5.27
C ALA A 104 33.91 -11.19 -4.47
N ALA A 105 33.86 -11.08 -3.13
CA ALA A 105 33.54 -12.20 -2.25
C ALA A 105 32.03 -12.38 -2.03
N ASP A 106 31.27 -11.29 -1.96
CA ASP A 106 29.83 -11.25 -1.71
C ASP A 106 29.19 -10.08 -2.49
N PRO A 107 28.84 -10.28 -3.78
CA PRO A 107 28.37 -9.23 -4.66
C PRO A 107 27.08 -8.57 -4.16
N ARG A 108 27.15 -7.27 -3.87
CA ARG A 108 26.05 -6.49 -3.31
C ARG A 108 25.79 -5.18 -4.04
N TRP A 109 26.77 -4.57 -4.70
CA TRP A 109 26.61 -3.23 -5.29
C TRP A 109 25.36 -3.12 -6.17
N ASP A 110 25.07 -4.11 -7.02
CA ASP A 110 23.88 -4.05 -7.89
C ASP A 110 22.56 -4.11 -7.10
N SER A 111 22.50 -4.95 -6.07
CA SER A 111 21.32 -5.04 -5.18
C SER A 111 21.12 -3.81 -4.30
N GLN A 112 22.16 -2.97 -4.19
CA GLN A 112 22.18 -1.70 -3.47
C GLN A 112 21.97 -0.50 -4.42
N SER A 113 21.76 -0.75 -5.72
CA SER A 113 21.47 0.26 -6.74
C SER A 113 19.95 0.34 -7.02
N PRO A 114 19.21 1.34 -6.50
CA PRO A 114 17.79 1.50 -6.81
C PRO A 114 17.47 1.51 -8.30
N LEU A 115 18.36 2.10 -9.12
CA LEU A 115 18.19 2.23 -10.57
C LEU A 115 18.13 0.87 -11.28
N LEU A 116 18.88 -0.11 -10.78
CA LEU A 116 18.93 -1.46 -11.37
C LEU A 116 17.71 -2.31 -10.99
N SER A 117 17.02 -1.95 -9.89
CA SER A 117 15.79 -2.62 -9.45
C SER A 117 14.52 -1.95 -9.93
N ALA A 118 14.58 -0.69 -10.38
CA ALA A 118 13.43 0.12 -10.75
C ALA A 118 12.66 -0.45 -11.95
N ASP A 119 11.34 -0.48 -11.82
CA ASP A 119 10.38 -0.99 -12.81
C ASP A 119 9.12 -0.10 -12.89
N PRO A 120 8.47 0.05 -14.06
CA PRO A 120 7.25 0.84 -14.19
C PRO A 120 6.05 0.39 -13.32
N SER A 121 6.10 -0.79 -12.70
CA SER A 121 5.08 -1.25 -11.74
C SER A 121 5.35 -0.85 -10.29
N ASP A 122 6.50 -0.21 -10.02
CA ASP A 122 6.84 0.36 -8.73
C ASP A 122 5.89 1.51 -8.36
N PRO A 123 5.77 1.86 -7.06
CA PRO A 123 5.02 3.04 -6.66
C PRO A 123 5.63 4.31 -7.29
N PRO A 124 4.85 5.37 -7.51
CA PRO A 124 5.38 6.62 -8.05
C PRO A 124 6.37 7.31 -7.10
N PHE A 125 7.30 8.07 -7.67
CA PHE A 125 8.36 8.81 -7.01
C PHE A 125 8.25 10.31 -7.32
N LEU A 126 8.55 11.13 -6.33
CA LEU A 126 8.85 12.55 -6.49
C LEU A 126 10.30 12.79 -6.06
N PHE A 127 11.09 13.42 -6.91
CA PHE A 127 12.47 13.78 -6.65
C PHE A 127 12.56 15.28 -6.40
N ILE A 128 13.08 15.69 -5.26
CA ILE A 128 13.44 17.09 -4.98
C ILE A 128 14.97 17.14 -5.00
N THR A 129 15.59 18.00 -5.80
CA THR A 129 17.05 18.01 -5.97
C THR A 129 17.60 19.43 -6.10
N GLN A 130 18.89 19.64 -5.80
CA GLN A 130 19.54 20.94 -5.97
C GLN A 130 19.53 21.41 -7.43
N SER A 131 19.01 22.61 -7.71
CA SER A 131 19.03 23.21 -9.06
C SER A 131 20.43 23.58 -9.53
N ALA A 132 21.33 23.88 -8.60
CA ALA A 132 22.74 24.18 -8.87
C ALA A 132 23.59 22.94 -9.24
N ARG A 133 23.00 21.74 -9.27
CA ARG A 133 23.71 20.48 -9.52
C ARG A 133 23.11 19.71 -10.72
N PRO A 134 23.48 20.05 -11.98
CA PRO A 134 22.93 19.38 -13.17
C PRO A 134 23.08 17.86 -13.18
N ALA A 135 24.19 17.33 -12.64
CA ALA A 135 24.38 15.89 -12.53
C ALA A 135 23.33 15.22 -11.61
N ARG A 136 22.91 15.89 -10.54
CA ARG A 136 21.86 15.38 -9.61
C ARG A 136 20.49 15.34 -10.27
N ILE A 137 20.19 16.38 -11.06
CA ILE A 137 18.98 16.43 -11.90
C ILE A 137 19.02 15.27 -12.90
N ALA A 138 20.12 15.08 -13.61
CA ALA A 138 20.27 14.01 -14.59
C ALA A 138 20.05 12.62 -13.97
N SER A 139 20.69 12.31 -12.83
CA SER A 139 20.49 11.01 -12.16
C SER A 139 19.07 10.81 -11.65
N SER A 140 18.42 11.87 -11.13
CA SER A 140 17.00 11.82 -10.73
C SER A 140 16.08 11.60 -11.93
N SER A 141 16.37 12.25 -13.06
CA SER A 141 15.62 12.10 -14.31
C SER A 141 15.77 10.71 -14.92
N GLU A 142 16.96 10.11 -14.81
CA GLU A 142 17.20 8.73 -15.23
C GLU A 142 16.36 7.76 -14.39
N MET A 143 16.38 7.91 -13.06
CA MET A 143 15.56 7.11 -12.15
C MET A 143 14.06 7.28 -12.46
N ALA A 144 13.59 8.51 -12.65
CA ALA A 144 12.20 8.79 -13.04
C ALA A 144 11.82 8.09 -14.35
N SER A 145 12.69 8.16 -15.36
CA SER A 145 12.47 7.50 -16.65
C SER A 145 12.41 5.98 -16.51
N LYS A 146 13.27 5.41 -15.67
CA LYS A 146 13.30 3.96 -15.38
C LYS A 146 12.01 3.48 -14.69
N LEU A 147 11.42 4.32 -13.84
CA LEU A 147 10.11 4.11 -13.22
C LEU A 147 8.93 4.35 -14.19
N GLY A 148 9.20 4.67 -15.46
CA GLY A 148 8.15 4.98 -16.44
C GLY A 148 7.43 6.31 -16.18
N GLN A 149 8.07 7.22 -15.45
CA GLN A 149 7.55 8.55 -15.14
C GLN A 149 8.13 9.60 -16.09
N ASP A 150 7.38 10.68 -16.27
CA ASP A 150 7.88 11.88 -16.95
C ASP A 150 8.81 12.67 -16.00
N PRO A 151 10.11 12.81 -16.33
CA PRO A 151 11.04 13.57 -15.50
C PRO A 151 10.65 15.03 -15.30
N ASP A 152 9.99 15.66 -16.27
CA ASP A 152 9.61 17.08 -16.22
C ASP A 152 8.56 17.36 -15.14
N THR A 153 7.82 16.33 -14.73
CA THR A 153 6.78 16.42 -13.70
C THR A 153 7.18 15.79 -12.37
N SER A 154 8.16 14.87 -12.39
CA SER A 154 8.55 14.09 -11.21
C SER A 154 9.91 14.50 -10.62
N VAL A 155 10.70 15.31 -11.31
CA VAL A 155 11.94 15.90 -10.78
C VAL A 155 11.75 17.40 -10.59
N VAL A 156 11.95 17.87 -9.36
CA VAL A 156 11.76 19.26 -8.95
C VAL A 156 13.11 19.83 -8.48
N PRO A 157 13.80 20.58 -9.36
CA PRO A 157 15.00 21.32 -8.96
C PRO A 157 14.63 22.51 -8.06
N VAL A 158 15.34 22.67 -6.95
CA VAL A 158 15.09 23.75 -5.96
C VAL A 158 16.36 24.58 -5.72
N PRO A 159 16.25 25.89 -5.41
CA PRO A 159 17.38 26.81 -5.28
C PRO A 159 18.11 26.69 -3.92
N TYR A 160 18.08 25.50 -3.32
CA TYR A 160 18.73 25.20 -2.05
C TYR A 160 19.94 24.31 -2.28
N ASP A 161 20.87 24.33 -1.33
CA ASP A 161 21.92 23.33 -1.23
C ASP A 161 21.40 22.06 -0.55
N HIS A 162 22.30 21.09 -0.35
CA HIS A 162 21.96 19.77 0.18
C HIS A 162 21.16 19.83 1.49
N ASP A 163 21.63 20.63 2.46
CA ASP A 163 21.01 20.73 3.79
C ASP A 163 19.84 21.73 3.81
N GLY A 164 19.91 22.75 2.96
CA GLY A 164 18.86 23.75 2.80
C GLY A 164 17.52 23.14 2.41
N ILE A 165 17.51 22.05 1.62
CA ILE A 165 16.30 21.31 1.27
C ILE A 165 15.56 20.79 2.53
N ASN A 166 16.28 20.22 3.50
CA ASN A 166 15.67 19.75 4.75
C ASN A 166 15.18 20.90 5.63
N THR A 167 15.82 22.05 5.56
CA THR A 167 15.44 23.24 6.34
C THR A 167 14.21 23.92 5.74
N ALA A 168 14.11 23.95 4.41
CA ALA A 168 13.04 24.60 3.69
C ALA A 168 11.73 23.78 3.69
N LEU A 169 11.82 22.45 3.59
CA LEU A 169 10.64 21.60 3.52
C LEU A 169 9.76 21.73 4.77
N GLY A 170 8.52 22.19 4.59
CA GLY A 170 7.57 22.44 5.68
C GLY A 170 7.74 23.80 6.37
N SER A 171 8.69 24.63 5.94
CA SER A 171 8.87 26.00 6.44
C SER A 171 7.71 26.89 6.03
N ALA A 172 7.28 27.78 6.93
CA ALA A 172 6.26 28.79 6.65
C ALA A 172 6.69 29.79 5.56
N GLY A 173 7.99 29.88 5.26
CA GLY A 173 8.58 30.75 4.25
C GLY A 173 8.95 30.04 2.93
N ASP A 174 8.37 28.87 2.64
CA ASP A 174 8.60 28.15 1.39
C ASP A 174 8.28 29.03 0.17
N SER A 175 9.34 29.48 -0.50
CA SER A 175 9.28 30.34 -1.68
C SER A 175 9.55 29.59 -2.99
N SER A 176 10.13 28.39 -2.93
CA SER A 176 10.39 27.53 -4.11
C SER A 176 9.34 26.44 -4.34
N GLN A 177 8.28 26.41 -3.53
CA GLN A 177 7.09 25.57 -3.65
C GLN A 177 7.35 24.07 -3.48
N GLU A 178 8.51 23.64 -2.96
CA GLU A 178 8.81 22.23 -2.75
C GLU A 178 7.86 21.59 -1.74
N THR A 179 7.47 22.30 -0.68
CA THR A 179 6.48 21.82 0.29
C THR A 179 5.13 21.64 -0.37
N ALA A 180 4.73 22.59 -1.22
CA ALA A 180 3.48 22.49 -1.98
C ALA A 180 3.52 21.30 -2.96
N ARG A 181 4.64 21.06 -3.64
CA ARG A 181 4.81 19.92 -4.56
C ARG A 181 4.77 18.58 -3.84
N VAL A 182 5.50 18.45 -2.73
CA VAL A 182 5.48 17.24 -1.90
C VAL A 182 4.08 17.00 -1.33
N SER A 183 3.42 18.04 -0.82
CA SER A 183 2.04 17.93 -0.29
C SER A 183 1.05 17.52 -1.37
N GLN A 184 1.11 18.14 -2.55
CA GLN A 184 0.24 17.81 -3.68
C GLN A 184 0.43 16.36 -4.13
N PHE A 185 1.68 15.90 -4.22
CA PHE A 185 1.99 14.51 -4.54
C PHE A 185 1.40 13.56 -3.51
N MET A 186 1.64 13.79 -2.22
CA MET A 186 1.09 12.97 -1.14
C MET A 186 -0.44 12.94 -1.15
N GLU A 187 -1.08 14.08 -1.32
CA GLU A 187 -2.55 14.19 -1.39
C GLU A 187 -3.11 13.43 -2.58
N GLN A 188 -2.50 13.56 -3.76
CA GLN A 188 -2.92 12.83 -4.96
C GLN A 188 -2.85 11.32 -4.73
N LEU A 189 -1.78 10.82 -4.11
CA LEU A 189 -1.63 9.40 -3.78
C LEU A 189 -2.68 8.91 -2.78
N VAL A 190 -2.91 9.67 -1.71
CA VAL A 190 -3.89 9.36 -0.67
C VAL A 190 -5.32 9.40 -1.23
N ASN A 191 -5.63 10.37 -2.08
CA ASN A 191 -6.93 10.51 -2.72
C ASN A 191 -7.18 9.39 -3.72
N SER A 192 -6.18 9.05 -4.53
CA SER A 192 -6.23 7.95 -5.50
C SER A 192 -6.38 6.58 -4.82
N ALA A 193 -5.76 6.40 -3.66
CA ALA A 193 -5.94 5.22 -2.83
C ALA A 193 -7.39 5.05 -2.34
N GLY A 194 -8.10 6.16 -2.15
CA GLY A 194 -9.47 6.21 -1.66
C GLY A 194 -9.63 5.70 -0.22
N SER A 195 -10.78 5.98 0.39
CA SER A 195 -11.05 5.53 1.76
C SER A 195 -11.35 4.03 1.83
N ALA A 196 -10.76 3.37 2.82
CA ALA A 196 -11.06 1.99 3.13
C ALA A 196 -12.54 1.78 3.52
N GLY A 197 -13.07 0.60 3.26
CA GLY A 197 -14.39 0.15 3.67
C GLY A 197 -15.05 -0.80 2.66
N VAL A 198 -16.33 -1.05 2.92
CA VAL A 198 -17.22 -1.80 2.04
C VAL A 198 -18.52 -1.01 1.90
N ARG A 199 -19.10 -1.01 0.70
CA ARG A 199 -20.45 -0.49 0.45
C ARG A 199 -21.38 -1.65 0.13
N ILE A 200 -22.48 -1.77 0.87
CA ILE A 200 -23.56 -2.73 0.55
C ILE A 200 -24.51 -2.04 -0.42
N THR A 201 -24.45 -2.42 -1.69
CA THR A 201 -25.26 -1.83 -2.78
C THR A 201 -26.63 -2.48 -2.92
N ARG A 202 -26.81 -3.73 -2.45
CA ARG A 202 -28.13 -4.38 -2.41
C ARG A 202 -28.28 -5.23 -1.17
N ARG A 203 -29.38 -5.02 -0.45
CA ARG A 203 -29.75 -5.74 0.77
C ARG A 203 -31.20 -6.26 0.71
N PRO A 204 -31.53 -7.34 1.43
CA PRO A 204 -32.92 -7.73 1.66
C PRO A 204 -33.67 -6.67 2.47
N ALA A 205 -34.99 -6.72 2.41
CA ALA A 205 -35.85 -6.04 3.37
C ALA A 205 -35.53 -6.51 4.80
N GLY A 206 -35.68 -5.61 5.79
CA GLY A 206 -35.47 -5.95 7.21
C GLY A 206 -36.35 -7.12 7.69
N ARG A 207 -37.52 -7.30 7.08
CA ARG A 207 -38.38 -8.47 7.23
C ARG A 207 -38.64 -9.12 5.88
N VAL A 208 -38.20 -10.36 5.70
CA VAL A 208 -38.40 -11.16 4.49
C VAL A 208 -39.46 -12.22 4.76
N VAL A 209 -40.57 -12.17 4.02
CA VAL A 209 -41.66 -13.15 4.16
C VAL A 209 -41.47 -14.29 3.16
N VAL A 210 -41.59 -15.53 3.64
CA VAL A 210 -41.65 -16.73 2.81
C VAL A 210 -43.02 -17.40 2.98
N LYS A 211 -43.74 -17.54 1.86
CA LYS A 211 -45.06 -18.15 1.84
C LYS A 211 -44.93 -19.68 1.79
N VAL A 212 -45.68 -20.39 2.63
CA VAL A 212 -45.67 -21.87 2.76
C VAL A 212 -47.08 -22.40 2.51
N LYS A 213 -47.25 -23.44 1.69
CA LYS A 213 -48.56 -24.08 1.48
C LYS A 213 -49.06 -24.73 2.78
N ARG A 214 -50.37 -24.63 3.05
CA ARG A 214 -51.02 -25.38 4.14
C ARG A 214 -50.85 -26.89 3.88
N ARG A 215 -50.60 -27.67 4.92
CA ARG A 215 -50.51 -29.14 4.88
C ARG A 215 -51.74 -29.75 5.55
N ALA A 216 -51.95 -31.05 5.33
CA ALA A 216 -53.09 -31.81 5.86
C ALA A 216 -53.29 -31.62 7.37
N THR A 217 -52.22 -31.47 8.15
CA THR A 217 -52.29 -31.22 9.60
C THR A 217 -51.62 -29.92 10.01
N ARG A 218 -52.07 -29.35 11.14
CA ARG A 218 -51.44 -28.17 11.78
C ARG A 218 -49.98 -28.44 12.14
N LYS A 219 -49.68 -29.64 12.67
CA LYS A 219 -48.31 -30.09 13.00
C LYS A 219 -47.42 -30.13 11.75
N ALA A 220 -47.91 -30.70 10.64
CA ALA A 220 -47.19 -30.74 9.37
C ALA A 220 -46.95 -29.32 8.81
N THR A 221 -47.94 -28.43 8.93
CA THR A 221 -47.81 -27.02 8.49
C THR A 221 -46.75 -26.28 9.32
N LYS A 222 -46.75 -26.42 10.65
CA LYS A 222 -45.74 -25.82 11.54
C LYS A 222 -44.32 -26.36 11.25
N LYS A 223 -44.18 -27.67 11.01
CA LYS A 223 -42.91 -28.30 10.61
C LYS A 223 -42.42 -27.74 9.26
N ALA A 224 -43.30 -27.61 8.27
CA ALA A 224 -42.98 -27.02 6.98
C ALA A 224 -42.55 -25.55 7.11
N MET A 225 -43.25 -24.76 7.93
CA MET A 225 -42.87 -23.37 8.22
C MET A 225 -41.52 -23.25 8.90
N ARG A 226 -41.15 -24.14 9.84
CA ARG A 226 -39.84 -24.10 10.51
C ARG A 226 -38.68 -24.47 9.57
N ASN A 227 -38.94 -25.35 8.62
CA ASN A 227 -37.90 -25.93 7.76
C ASN A 227 -37.79 -25.28 6.38
N VAL A 228 -38.75 -24.45 5.99
CA VAL A 228 -38.67 -23.70 4.73
C VAL A 228 -37.38 -22.89 4.69
N ARG A 229 -36.77 -22.76 3.52
CA ARG A 229 -35.59 -21.92 3.34
C ARG A 229 -35.87 -20.84 2.31
N ARG A 230 -35.41 -19.63 2.58
CA ARG A 230 -35.43 -18.51 1.66
C ARG A 230 -34.02 -18.22 1.19
N LYS A 231 -33.82 -18.17 -0.14
CA LYS A 231 -32.60 -17.61 -0.72
C LYS A 231 -32.60 -16.10 -0.51
N VAL A 232 -31.57 -15.58 0.14
CA VAL A 232 -31.35 -14.14 0.35
C VAL A 232 -30.03 -13.77 -0.30
N ALA A 233 -30.02 -12.70 -1.09
CA ALA A 233 -28.85 -12.25 -1.84
C ALA A 233 -28.42 -10.86 -1.37
N PHE A 234 -27.10 -10.64 -1.38
CA PHE A 234 -26.44 -9.40 -1.03
C PHE A 234 -25.56 -8.97 -2.21
N ARG A 235 -25.56 -7.68 -2.55
CA ARG A 235 -24.54 -7.07 -3.40
C ARG A 235 -23.79 -6.04 -2.58
N PHE A 236 -22.48 -6.04 -2.77
CA PHE A 236 -21.54 -5.18 -2.07
C PHE A 236 -20.29 -5.02 -2.93
N GLU A 237 -19.49 -4.02 -2.59
CA GLU A 237 -18.23 -3.70 -3.25
C GLU A 237 -17.21 -3.27 -2.20
N GLY A 238 -15.94 -3.61 -2.43
CA GLY A 238 -14.84 -3.06 -1.65
C GLY A 238 -14.58 -1.61 -2.07
N LYS A 239 -14.15 -0.78 -1.13
CA LYS A 239 -13.74 0.61 -1.38
C LYS A 239 -12.23 0.78 -1.19
N GLY A 240 -11.73 1.84 -1.81
CA GLY A 240 -10.31 2.18 -1.83
C GLY A 240 -9.49 1.02 -2.41
N ARG A 241 -8.40 0.67 -1.75
CA ARG A 241 -7.43 -0.35 -2.21
C ARG A 241 -7.81 -1.79 -1.87
N ALA A 242 -9.10 -2.10 -1.75
CA ALA A 242 -9.56 -3.44 -1.40
C ALA A 242 -9.13 -4.47 -2.47
N ARG A 243 -8.36 -5.50 -2.07
CA ARG A 243 -7.92 -6.61 -2.94
C ARG A 243 -8.86 -7.81 -2.90
N GLY A 244 -9.80 -7.82 -1.96
CA GLY A 244 -10.77 -8.90 -1.81
C GLY A 244 -11.81 -8.61 -0.74
N LEU A 245 -12.75 -9.53 -0.58
CA LEU A 245 -13.86 -9.42 0.36
C LEU A 245 -13.97 -10.70 1.19
N GLN A 246 -14.33 -10.54 2.47
CA GLN A 246 -14.71 -11.63 3.34
C GLN A 246 -16.15 -11.44 3.82
N CYS A 247 -16.90 -12.53 3.86
CA CYS A 247 -18.28 -12.55 4.27
C CYS A 247 -18.52 -13.59 5.36
N ARG A 248 -19.47 -13.32 6.24
CA ARG A 248 -20.09 -14.33 7.10
C ARG A 248 -21.58 -14.06 7.28
N ILE A 249 -22.31 -15.12 7.60
CA ILE A 249 -23.69 -15.05 8.04
C ILE A 249 -23.77 -15.60 9.46
N ASP A 250 -24.46 -14.88 10.33
CA ASP A 250 -24.71 -15.25 11.72
C ASP A 250 -23.40 -15.52 12.49
N GLY A 251 -23.28 -16.70 13.10
CA GLY A 251 -22.11 -17.14 13.85
C GLY A 251 -21.02 -17.82 13.02
N ALA A 252 -21.16 -17.87 11.68
CA ALA A 252 -20.15 -18.51 10.83
C ALA A 252 -18.81 -17.73 10.86
N LYS A 253 -17.71 -18.45 10.63
CA LYS A 253 -16.39 -17.84 10.41
C LYS A 253 -16.38 -17.02 9.12
N PHE A 254 -15.57 -15.96 9.08
CA PHE A 254 -15.34 -15.22 7.83
C PHE A 254 -14.64 -16.11 6.81
N SER A 255 -15.10 -16.03 5.57
CA SER A 255 -14.48 -16.70 4.41
C SER A 255 -14.43 -15.73 3.23
N ARG A 256 -13.45 -15.92 2.34
CA ARG A 256 -13.36 -15.14 1.10
C ARG A 256 -14.67 -15.28 0.30
N CYS A 257 -15.17 -14.18 -0.23
CA CYS A 257 -16.43 -14.14 -0.97
C CYS A 257 -16.35 -13.16 -2.14
N ARG A 258 -17.27 -13.33 -3.10
CA ARG A 258 -17.48 -12.38 -4.20
C ARG A 258 -18.92 -11.87 -4.16
N SER A 259 -19.12 -10.68 -4.70
CA SER A 259 -20.44 -10.08 -4.89
C SER A 259 -20.96 -10.44 -6.30
N PRO A 260 -22.24 -10.82 -6.46
CA PRO A 260 -23.26 -11.03 -5.43
C PRO A 260 -23.02 -12.31 -4.59
N LYS A 261 -23.36 -12.27 -3.30
CA LYS A 261 -23.35 -13.45 -2.42
C LYS A 261 -24.76 -13.81 -1.95
N SER A 262 -25.11 -15.10 -2.00
CA SER A 262 -26.42 -15.60 -1.55
C SER A 262 -26.31 -16.66 -0.46
N TYR A 263 -27.31 -16.72 0.41
CA TYR A 263 -27.46 -17.71 1.48
C TYR A 263 -28.88 -18.30 1.48
N ARG A 264 -29.02 -19.60 1.78
CA ARG A 264 -30.33 -20.28 1.95
C ARG A 264 -30.65 -20.45 3.44
N LEU A 265 -31.48 -19.56 3.97
CA LEU A 265 -31.69 -19.38 5.40
C LEU A 265 -33.10 -19.81 5.82
N LYS A 266 -33.22 -20.40 7.01
CA LYS A 266 -34.51 -20.75 7.63
C LYS A 266 -35.18 -19.50 8.21
N PRO A 267 -36.45 -19.55 8.66
CA PRO A 267 -37.01 -18.45 9.43
C PRO A 267 -36.23 -18.21 10.72
N GLY A 268 -36.03 -16.94 11.06
CA GLY A 268 -35.15 -16.53 12.13
C GLY A 268 -34.61 -15.12 11.93
N LYS A 269 -33.97 -14.57 12.96
CA LYS A 269 -33.15 -13.35 12.86
C LYS A 269 -31.79 -13.76 12.32
N HIS A 270 -31.30 -12.99 11.35
CA HIS A 270 -30.02 -13.23 10.70
C HIS A 270 -29.20 -11.95 10.65
N THR A 271 -27.88 -12.10 10.69
CA THR A 271 -26.93 -11.01 10.56
C THR A 271 -25.89 -11.35 9.50
N PHE A 272 -25.92 -10.63 8.40
CA PHE A 272 -24.86 -10.65 7.39
C PHE A 272 -23.76 -9.67 7.77
N ARG A 273 -22.50 -10.09 7.65
CA ARG A 273 -21.34 -9.22 7.82
C ARG A 273 -20.40 -9.38 6.64
N VAL A 274 -19.86 -8.27 6.18
CA VAL A 274 -18.89 -8.21 5.09
C VAL A 274 -17.79 -7.22 5.44
N ARG A 275 -16.56 -7.52 5.05
CA ARG A 275 -15.39 -6.65 5.22
C ARG A 275 -14.43 -6.80 4.04
N ALA A 276 -13.69 -5.74 3.73
CA ALA A 276 -12.67 -5.75 2.69
C ALA A 276 -11.35 -6.30 3.24
N LEU A 277 -10.53 -6.86 2.35
CA LEU A 277 -9.13 -7.22 2.59
C LEU A 277 -8.24 -6.24 1.84
N TYR A 278 -7.18 -5.77 2.48
CA TYR A 278 -6.27 -4.75 1.95
C TYR A 278 -4.87 -5.31 1.67
N PRO A 279 -3.97 -4.54 1.03
CA PRO A 279 -2.61 -5.00 0.70
C PRO A 279 -1.84 -5.59 1.88
N SER A 280 -2.00 -5.06 3.09
CA SER A 280 -1.42 -5.62 4.33
C SER A 280 -1.92 -7.03 4.69
N GLY A 281 -2.90 -7.57 3.95
CA GLY A 281 -3.62 -8.80 4.29
C GLY A 281 -4.62 -8.62 5.44
N ARG A 282 -4.65 -7.44 6.08
CA ARG A 282 -5.54 -7.17 7.21
C ARG A 282 -6.96 -6.88 6.71
N PRO A 283 -7.98 -7.38 7.41
CA PRO A 283 -9.34 -6.95 7.16
C PRO A 283 -9.51 -5.48 7.57
N GLY A 284 -10.30 -4.75 6.78
CA GLY A 284 -10.85 -3.47 7.19
C GLY A 284 -12.11 -3.64 8.04
N ASP A 285 -12.77 -2.52 8.31
CA ASP A 285 -13.96 -2.49 9.15
C ASP A 285 -15.11 -3.33 8.61
N GLU A 286 -15.83 -3.96 9.54
CA GLU A 286 -16.99 -4.78 9.22
C GLU A 286 -18.24 -3.92 8.96
N ARG A 287 -18.91 -4.16 7.83
CA ARG A 287 -20.28 -3.69 7.61
C ARG A 287 -21.25 -4.80 7.99
N LYS A 288 -22.18 -4.47 8.89
CA LYS A 288 -23.18 -5.39 9.45
C LYS A 288 -24.58 -5.05 8.95
N LEU A 289 -25.34 -6.07 8.57
CA LEU A 289 -26.76 -5.96 8.23
C LEU A 289 -27.55 -7.02 8.97
N THR A 290 -28.60 -6.61 9.67
CA THR A 290 -29.53 -7.52 10.36
C THR A 290 -30.89 -7.53 9.67
N PHE A 291 -31.47 -8.72 9.51
CA PHE A 291 -32.80 -8.92 8.93
C PHE A 291 -33.47 -10.15 9.53
N ARG A 292 -34.77 -10.32 9.30
CA ARG A 292 -35.55 -11.45 9.81
C ARG A 292 -36.31 -12.15 8.69
N ILE A 293 -36.23 -13.47 8.63
CA ILE A 293 -37.05 -14.29 7.75
C ILE A 293 -38.26 -14.80 8.54
N VAL A 294 -39.46 -14.61 8.01
CA VAL A 294 -40.73 -15.03 8.62
C VAL A 294 -41.48 -15.94 7.64
N ALA A 295 -41.82 -17.14 8.08
CA ALA A 295 -42.71 -18.01 7.33
C ALA A 295 -44.18 -17.61 7.59
N ARG A 296 -44.98 -17.53 6.53
CA ARG A 296 -46.44 -17.34 6.61
C ARG A 296 -47.13 -18.39 5.75
N VAL A 297 -48.28 -18.89 6.22
CA VAL A 297 -49.12 -19.78 5.41
C VAL A 297 -49.69 -18.98 4.24
N ARG A 298 -49.67 -19.55 3.02
CA ARG A 298 -50.42 -18.99 1.89
C ARG A 298 -51.89 -18.98 2.28
N ARG A 299 -52.51 -17.79 2.27
CA ARG A 299 -53.97 -17.71 2.15
C ARG A 299 -54.38 -18.39 0.86
#